data_AF-A0A9D3VJ42-F1
#
_entry.id   AF-A0A9D3VJ42-F1
#
_cell.length_a   1.000
_cell.length_b   1.000
_cell.length_c   1.000
_cell.angle_alpha   90.00
_cell.angle_beta   90.00
_cell.angle_gamma   90.00
#
_symmetry.space_group_name_H-M   'P 1'
#
loop_
_entity.id
_entity.type
_entity.pdbx_description
1 polymer ?
#
loop_
_entity_poly.entity_id
_entity_poly.type
_entity_poly.pdbx_seq_one_letter_code
_entity_poly.pdbx_strand_id
1 'polypeptide(L)'
;MVKVAMDDDLLHKLRLIDTIRRLGVSYHFEREIEEALQNIYEHECNDDQTLEATSLRFRLLRENGFSFHCDTFYKFKDDEGNFDKSLTSDVKGLLELYEAAHLRVHGEDILEEALGFTTTHLDLAKASGTIEFPHSVLVSRARD
;
A
#
# COMPACT_ATOMS: atom_id res chain seq x y z
N MET A 1 14.88 -22.66 -11.05
CA MET A 1 13.47 -22.59 -10.64
C MET A 1 13.01 -21.16 -10.81
N VAL A 2 12.10 -20.91 -11.76
CA VAL A 2 11.64 -19.57 -12.13
C VAL A 2 10.62 -19.12 -11.09
N LYS A 3 11.02 -18.21 -10.19
CA LYS A 3 10.15 -17.62 -9.15
C LYS A 3 9.69 -16.19 -9.52
N VAL A 4 9.77 -15.83 -10.81
CA VAL A 4 9.71 -14.42 -11.30
C VAL A 4 8.37 -14.07 -11.98
N ALA A 5 7.31 -14.87 -11.89
CA ALA A 5 6.08 -14.62 -12.68
C ALA A 5 4.81 -14.26 -11.90
N MET A 6 4.65 -14.66 -10.63
CA MET A 6 3.35 -14.51 -9.93
C MET A 6 3.19 -13.18 -9.18
N ASP A 7 4.24 -12.70 -8.50
CA ASP A 7 4.14 -11.44 -7.74
C ASP A 7 4.11 -10.22 -8.65
N ASP A 8 4.82 -10.26 -9.78
CA ASP A 8 4.79 -9.19 -10.78
C ASP A 8 3.39 -9.06 -11.39
N ASP A 9 2.74 -10.14 -11.84
CA ASP A 9 1.40 -10.05 -12.46
C ASP A 9 0.36 -9.45 -11.50
N LEU A 10 0.39 -9.85 -10.21
CA LEU A 10 -0.48 -9.30 -9.18
C LEU A 10 -0.21 -7.81 -8.95
N LEU A 11 1.06 -7.42 -8.80
CA LEU A 11 1.42 -6.02 -8.59
C LEU A 11 1.03 -5.14 -9.79
N HIS A 12 1.19 -5.64 -11.02
CA HIS A 12 0.74 -4.93 -12.22
C HIS A 12 -0.78 -4.72 -12.24
N LYS A 13 -1.57 -5.74 -11.86
CA LYS A 13 -3.03 -5.61 -11.75
C LYS A 13 -3.45 -4.59 -10.69
N LEU A 14 -2.83 -4.64 -9.51
CA LEU A 14 -3.09 -3.68 -8.44
C LEU A 14 -2.78 -2.25 -8.88
N ARG A 15 -1.61 -2.02 -9.49
CA ARG A 15 -1.22 -0.70 -10.03
C ARG A 15 -2.16 -0.22 -11.13
N LEU A 16 -2.64 -1.13 -11.99
CA LEU A 16 -3.59 -0.79 -13.05
C LEU A 16 -4.92 -0.31 -12.47
N ILE A 17 -5.48 -1.05 -11.49
CA ILE A 17 -6.71 -0.68 -10.80
C ILE A 17 -6.55 0.68 -10.12
N ASP A 18 -5.46 0.89 -9.39
CA ASP A 18 -5.17 2.15 -8.71
C ASP A 18 -5.02 3.32 -9.69
N THR A 19 -4.33 3.10 -10.81
CA THR A 19 -4.20 4.12 -11.87
C THR A 19 -5.56 4.50 -12.46
N ILE A 20 -6.40 3.52 -12.78
CA ILE A 20 -7.75 3.77 -13.31
C ILE A 20 -8.59 4.60 -12.33
N ARG A 21 -8.51 4.30 -11.02
CA ARG A 21 -9.18 5.05 -9.96
C ARG A 21 -8.66 6.48 -9.84
N ARG A 22 -7.34 6.65 -9.77
CA ARG A 22 -6.68 7.97 -9.66
C ARG A 22 -6.93 8.86 -10.88
N LEU A 23 -7.11 8.27 -12.06
CA LEU A 23 -7.50 8.98 -13.28
C LEU A 23 -8.99 9.38 -13.29
N GLY A 24 -9.81 8.89 -12.36
CA GLY A 24 -11.23 9.21 -12.28
C GLY A 24 -12.08 8.56 -13.37
N VAL A 25 -11.60 7.48 -13.98
CA VAL A 25 -12.29 6.78 -15.09
C VAL A 25 -12.79 5.38 -14.70
N SER A 26 -12.75 5.04 -13.40
CA SER A 26 -13.17 3.73 -12.88
C SER A 26 -14.64 3.40 -13.14
N TYR A 27 -15.50 4.40 -13.32
CA TYR A 27 -16.93 4.22 -13.61
C TYR A 27 -17.19 3.49 -14.95
N HIS A 28 -16.20 3.42 -15.85
CA HIS A 28 -16.27 2.63 -17.08
C HIS A 28 -15.92 1.15 -16.88
N PHE A 29 -15.37 0.79 -15.72
CA PHE A 29 -14.77 -0.52 -15.45
C PHE A 29 -15.22 -1.09 -14.09
N GLU A 30 -16.37 -0.65 -13.55
CA GLU A 30 -16.79 -0.99 -12.19
C GLU A 30 -16.84 -2.51 -11.96
N ARG A 31 -17.49 -3.23 -12.89
CA ARG A 31 -17.61 -4.69 -12.83
C ARG A 31 -16.24 -5.37 -12.97
N GLU A 32 -15.43 -4.94 -13.93
CA GLU A 32 -14.10 -5.51 -14.17
C GLU A 32 -13.17 -5.31 -12.95
N ILE A 33 -13.28 -4.15 -12.29
CA ILE A 33 -12.52 -3.85 -11.06
C ILE A 33 -13.04 -4.70 -9.89
N GLU A 34 -14.35 -4.82 -9.71
CA GLU A 34 -14.95 -5.64 -8.66
C GLU A 34 -14.56 -7.12 -8.81
N GLU A 35 -14.70 -7.68 -10.02
CA GLU A 35 -14.27 -9.06 -10.33
C GLU A 35 -12.77 -9.25 -10.09
N ALA A 36 -11.93 -8.28 -10.48
CA ALA A 36 -10.50 -8.36 -10.23
C ALA A 36 -10.17 -8.33 -8.73
N LEU A 37 -10.82 -7.46 -7.96
CA LEU A 37 -10.60 -7.36 -6.52
C LEU A 37 -11.11 -8.58 -5.76
N GLN A 38 -12.23 -9.18 -6.17
CA GLN A 38 -12.72 -10.44 -5.63
C GLN A 38 -11.68 -11.55 -5.83
N ASN A 39 -11.14 -11.68 -7.04
CA ASN A 39 -10.08 -12.66 -7.32
C ASN A 39 -8.82 -12.40 -6.49
N ILE A 40 -8.45 -11.13 -6.31
CA ILE A 40 -7.32 -10.73 -5.47
C ILE A 40 -7.60 -11.04 -4.00
N TYR A 41 -8.83 -10.87 -3.52
CA TYR A 41 -9.21 -11.16 -2.14
C TYR A 41 -9.09 -12.66 -1.82
N GLU A 42 -9.57 -13.51 -2.74
CA GLU A 42 -9.53 -14.97 -2.60
C GLU A 42 -8.12 -15.56 -2.75
N HIS A 43 -7.19 -14.82 -3.34
CA HIS A 43 -5.81 -15.26 -3.46
C HIS A 43 -5.10 -15.24 -2.10
N GLU A 44 -4.30 -16.26 -1.77
CA GLU A 44 -3.55 -16.26 -0.52
C GLU A 44 -2.51 -15.12 -0.50
N CYS A 45 -2.22 -14.59 0.69
CA CYS A 45 -1.14 -13.62 0.85
C CYS A 45 0.18 -14.37 0.88
N ASN A 46 1.04 -14.14 -0.12
CA ASN A 46 2.39 -14.70 -0.11
C ASN A 46 3.25 -13.93 0.90
N ASP A 47 4.03 -14.66 1.70
CA ASP A 47 5.01 -14.05 2.62
C ASP A 47 6.03 -13.19 1.88
N ASP A 48 6.35 -13.55 0.63
CA ASP A 48 7.31 -12.86 -0.23
C ASP A 48 6.83 -11.51 -0.79
N GLN A 49 5.56 -11.11 -0.59
CA GLN A 49 5.05 -9.84 -1.15
C GLN A 49 5.77 -8.62 -0.58
N THR A 50 6.15 -7.70 -1.47
CA THR A 50 6.79 -6.43 -1.13
C THR A 50 5.88 -5.52 -0.31
N LEU A 51 6.49 -4.53 0.37
CA LEU A 51 5.73 -3.52 1.12
C LEU A 51 4.73 -2.78 0.22
N GLU A 52 5.14 -2.41 -0.99
CA GLU A 52 4.26 -1.80 -1.98
C GLU A 52 3.07 -2.70 -2.31
N ALA A 53 3.30 -3.96 -2.67
CA ALA A 53 2.23 -4.87 -3.08
C ALA A 53 1.24 -5.15 -1.95
N THR A 54 1.74 -5.41 -0.74
CA THR A 54 0.90 -5.67 0.44
C THR A 54 0.08 -4.43 0.81
N SER A 55 0.71 -3.25 0.83
CA SER A 55 0.02 -2.00 1.18
C SER A 55 -1.04 -1.59 0.15
N LEU A 56 -0.71 -1.68 -1.13
CA LEU A 56 -1.63 -1.35 -2.22
C LEU A 56 -2.81 -2.32 -2.26
N ARG A 57 -2.56 -3.62 -2.08
CA ARG A 57 -3.60 -4.64 -1.97
C ARG A 57 -4.53 -4.36 -0.80
N PHE A 58 -3.98 -4.12 0.38
CA PHE A 58 -4.75 -3.79 1.58
C PHE A 58 -5.64 -2.56 1.34
N ARG A 59 -5.07 -1.49 0.79
CA ARG A 59 -5.77 -0.24 0.52
C ARG A 59 -6.94 -0.44 -0.45
N LEU A 60 -6.67 -1.04 -1.61
CA LEU A 60 -7.69 -1.29 -2.63
C LEU A 60 -8.80 -2.21 -2.11
N LEU A 61 -8.48 -3.27 -1.35
CA LEU A 61 -9.51 -4.15 -0.81
C LEU A 61 -10.41 -3.42 0.19
N ARG A 62 -9.84 -2.67 1.14
CA ARG A 62 -10.63 -1.93 2.14
C ARG A 62 -11.50 -0.84 1.55
N GLU A 63 -10.98 -0.10 0.57
CA GLU A 63 -11.77 0.91 -0.14
C GLU A 63 -13.01 0.33 -0.83
N ASN A 64 -13.04 -0.97 -1.12
CA ASN A 64 -14.20 -1.67 -1.70
C ASN A 64 -15.02 -2.44 -0.68
N GLY A 65 -14.79 -2.22 0.62
CA GLY A 65 -15.56 -2.87 1.67
C GLY A 65 -15.16 -4.32 1.97
N PHE A 66 -14.05 -4.81 1.42
CA PHE A 66 -13.52 -6.12 1.80
C PHE A 66 -12.88 -6.05 3.20
N SER A 67 -13.23 -7.02 4.05
CA SER A 67 -12.58 -7.19 5.35
C SER A 67 -11.20 -7.81 5.14
N PHE A 68 -10.15 -7.00 5.21
CA PHE A 68 -8.76 -7.44 5.10
C PHE A 68 -7.97 -7.07 6.35
N HIS A 69 -7.31 -8.06 6.95
CA HIS A 69 -6.68 -7.95 8.27
C HIS A 69 -5.37 -7.15 8.21
N CYS A 70 -5.20 -6.22 9.16
CA CYS A 70 -3.95 -5.45 9.31
C CYS A 70 -2.76 -6.32 9.73
N ASP A 71 -3.01 -7.53 10.21
CA ASP A 71 -1.96 -8.46 10.66
C ASP A 71 -0.98 -8.85 9.55
N THR A 72 -1.36 -8.67 8.27
CA THR A 72 -0.47 -8.84 7.12
C THR A 72 0.79 -7.97 7.20
N PHE A 73 0.76 -6.87 7.96
CA PHE A 73 1.91 -5.98 8.11
C PHE A 73 2.92 -6.44 9.16
N TYR A 74 2.62 -7.44 10.01
CA TYR A 74 3.56 -7.92 11.03
C TYR A 74 4.84 -8.51 10.42
N LYS A 75 4.79 -9.02 9.19
CA LYS A 75 5.97 -9.53 8.48
C LYS A 75 6.99 -8.44 8.12
N PHE A 76 6.61 -7.17 8.20
CA PHE A 76 7.49 -6.02 7.98
C PHE A 76 8.10 -5.48 9.27
N LYS A 77 7.89 -6.17 10.40
CA LYS A 77 8.52 -5.84 11.67
C LYS A 77 9.84 -6.60 11.86
N ASP A 78 10.77 -5.96 12.56
CA ASP A 78 12.01 -6.54 13.02
C ASP A 78 11.81 -7.37 14.31
N ASP A 79 12.88 -8.02 14.78
CA ASP A 79 12.86 -8.84 16.00
C ASP A 79 12.56 -8.03 17.28
N GLU A 80 12.70 -6.70 17.22
CA GLU A 80 12.36 -5.78 18.33
C GLU A 80 10.87 -5.37 18.30
N GLY A 81 10.13 -5.79 17.28
CA GLY A 81 8.72 -5.48 17.09
C GLY A 81 8.45 -4.11 16.47
N ASN A 82 9.47 -3.45 15.91
CA ASN A 82 9.35 -2.18 15.19
C ASN A 82 9.28 -2.43 13.69
N PHE A 83 8.74 -1.49 12.90
CA PHE A 83 8.88 -1.57 11.43
C PHE A 83 10.36 -1.55 11.05
N ASP A 84 10.78 -2.52 10.24
CA ASP A 84 12.18 -2.69 9.85
C ASP A 84 12.69 -1.43 9.15
N LYS A 85 13.81 -0.87 9.64
CA LYS A 85 14.45 0.31 9.06
C LYS A 85 14.93 0.07 7.63
N SER A 86 15.12 -1.17 7.19
CA SER A 86 15.44 -1.51 5.80
C SER A 86 14.39 -1.01 4.81
N LEU A 87 13.11 -0.93 5.25
CA LEU A 87 11.98 -0.44 4.46
C LEU A 87 12.12 1.04 4.07
N THR A 88 12.95 1.80 4.78
CA THR A 88 13.13 3.24 4.54
C THR A 88 13.76 3.56 3.19
N SER A 89 14.38 2.57 2.55
CA SER A 89 14.93 2.65 1.21
C SER A 89 13.86 2.53 0.10
N ASP A 90 12.72 1.89 0.39
CA ASP A 90 11.58 1.74 -0.51
C ASP A 90 10.56 2.88 -0.31
N VAL A 91 10.88 4.03 -0.89
CA VAL A 91 10.01 5.22 -0.82
C VAL A 91 8.61 4.93 -1.36
N LYS A 92 8.49 4.08 -2.39
CA LYS A 92 7.19 3.76 -2.98
C LYS A 92 6.36 2.89 -2.04
N GLY A 93 6.96 1.85 -1.46
CA GLY A 93 6.34 1.05 -0.42
C GLY A 93 5.92 1.88 0.80
N LEU A 94 6.76 2.84 1.22
CA LEU A 94 6.41 3.77 2.31
C LEU A 94 5.19 4.64 1.98
N LEU A 95 5.09 5.16 0.76
CA LEU A 95 3.93 5.94 0.32
C LEU A 95 2.65 5.11 0.32
N GLU A 96 2.70 3.89 -0.21
CA GLU A 96 1.53 3.01 -0.20
C GLU A 96 1.14 2.60 1.22
N LEU A 97 2.12 2.32 2.11
CA LEU A 97 1.85 2.02 3.52
C LEU A 97 1.25 3.22 4.24
N TYR A 98 1.72 4.43 3.96
CA TYR A 98 1.16 5.67 4.50
C TYR A 98 -0.31 5.80 4.11
N GLU A 99 -0.65 5.63 2.84
CA GLU A 99 -2.04 5.69 2.37
C GLU A 99 -2.91 4.56 2.97
N ALA A 100 -2.39 3.34 3.05
CA ALA A 100 -3.06 2.21 3.67
C ALA A 100 -3.35 2.45 5.17
N ALA A 101 -2.41 3.03 5.91
CA ALA A 101 -2.57 3.33 7.34
C ALA A 101 -3.65 4.39 7.64
N HIS A 102 -4.05 5.19 6.65
CA HIS A 102 -5.19 6.11 6.80
C HIS A 102 -6.55 5.39 6.78
N LEU A 103 -6.60 4.13 6.34
CA LEU A 103 -7.81 3.29 6.36
C LEU A 103 -7.95 2.46 7.64
N ARG A 104 -7.16 2.79 8.67
CA ARG A 104 -7.23 2.11 9.96
C ARG A 104 -8.56 2.33 10.67
N VAL A 105 -8.98 1.32 11.43
CA VAL A 105 -10.13 1.41 12.34
C VAL A 105 -9.66 1.24 13.79
N HIS A 106 -10.57 1.43 14.75
CA HIS A 106 -10.23 1.28 16.17
C HIS A 106 -9.73 -0.14 16.49
N GLY A 107 -8.61 -0.22 17.21
CA GLY A 107 -7.99 -1.49 17.63
C GLY A 107 -6.91 -2.01 16.68
N GLU A 108 -6.54 -1.25 15.64
CA GLU A 108 -5.49 -1.64 14.68
C GLU A 108 -4.17 -0.91 14.96
N ASP A 109 -3.56 -1.24 16.10
CA ASP A 109 -2.35 -0.56 16.60
C ASP A 109 -1.20 -0.60 15.60
N ILE A 110 -1.05 -1.69 14.85
CA ILE A 110 -0.02 -1.81 13.79
C ILE A 110 -0.13 -0.74 12.70
N LEU A 111 -1.35 -0.28 12.38
CA LEU A 111 -1.56 0.77 11.39
C LEU A 111 -1.33 2.17 11.97
N GLU A 112 -1.59 2.36 13.27
CA GLU A 112 -1.21 3.60 13.96
C GLU A 112 0.32 3.74 14.01
N GLU A 113 1.02 2.64 14.33
CA GLU A 113 2.49 2.58 14.27
C GLU A 113 3.01 2.82 12.84
N ALA A 114 2.37 2.19 11.84
CA ALA A 114 2.72 2.36 10.43
C ALA A 114 2.59 3.82 9.99
N LEU A 115 1.54 4.51 10.45
CA LEU A 115 1.36 5.93 10.18
C LEU A 115 2.52 6.76 10.75
N GLY A 116 2.87 6.56 12.02
CA GLY A 116 3.99 7.27 12.65
C GLY A 116 5.34 7.01 11.96
N PHE A 117 5.60 5.75 11.62
CA PHE A 117 6.81 5.32 10.91
C PHE A 117 6.90 5.98 9.52
N THR A 118 5.85 5.82 8.70
CA THR A 118 5.85 6.35 7.33
C THR A 118 5.89 7.87 7.29
N THR A 119 5.15 8.58 8.15
CA THR A 119 5.21 10.05 8.25
C THR A 119 6.64 10.52 8.50
N THR A 120 7.31 9.94 9.49
CA THR A 120 8.68 10.32 9.86
C THR A 120 9.65 10.11 8.68
N HIS A 121 9.58 8.95 8.03
CA HIS A 121 10.55 8.61 6.98
C HIS A 121 10.27 9.29 5.64
N LEU A 122 9.01 9.57 5.30
CA LEU A 122 8.65 10.35 4.13
C LEU A 122 9.08 11.82 4.28
N ASP A 123 8.96 12.41 5.48
CA ASP A 123 9.46 13.75 5.75
C ASP A 123 10.99 13.82 5.63
N LEU A 124 11.71 12.81 6.12
CA LEU A 124 13.16 12.69 5.96
C LEU A 124 13.56 12.55 4.48
N ALA A 125 12.88 11.68 3.72
CA ALA A 125 13.14 11.48 2.29
C ALA A 125 12.88 12.75 1.45
N LYS A 126 11.89 13.56 1.88
CA LYS A 126 11.64 14.88 1.30
C LYS A 126 12.75 15.87 1.64
N ALA A 127 13.24 15.89 2.87
CA ALA A 127 14.32 16.76 3.30
C ALA A 127 15.68 16.41 2.66
N SER A 128 15.93 15.13 2.36
CA SER A 128 17.15 14.66 1.70
C SER A 128 17.17 14.87 0.17
N GLY A 129 16.07 15.35 -0.42
CA GLY A 129 15.95 15.51 -1.88
C GLY A 129 15.86 14.20 -2.66
N THR A 130 15.64 13.06 -1.97
CA THR A 130 15.51 11.74 -2.60
C THR A 130 14.17 11.59 -3.34
N ILE A 131 13.19 12.42 -2.99
CA ILE A 131 11.92 12.52 -3.71
C ILE A 131 11.94 13.80 -4.57
N GLU A 132 12.36 13.68 -5.83
CA GLU A 132 12.05 14.69 -6.85
C GLU A 132 10.56 14.58 -7.20
N PHE A 133 9.71 15.27 -6.45
CA PHE A 133 8.30 15.45 -6.83
C PHE A 133 8.22 16.25 -8.14
N PRO A 134 7.52 15.77 -9.19
CA PRO A 134 6.76 16.69 -10.00
C PRO A 134 5.56 17.13 -9.15
N HIS A 135 5.65 18.35 -8.64
CA HIS A 135 4.54 19.21 -8.19
C HIS A 135 3.63 18.67 -7.06
N SER A 136 3.90 19.14 -5.84
CA SER A 136 2.99 19.86 -4.92
C SER A 136 1.48 19.55 -4.80
N VAL A 137 0.94 18.45 -5.34
CA VAL A 137 -0.52 18.23 -5.44
C VAL A 137 -1.03 17.07 -4.57
N LEU A 138 -0.18 16.16 -4.10
CA LEU A 138 -0.66 14.99 -3.34
C LEU A 138 -0.62 15.13 -1.81
N VAL A 139 0.08 16.13 -1.26
CA VAL A 139 0.09 16.37 0.19
C VAL A 139 -1.04 17.32 0.65
N SER A 140 -1.66 18.07 -0.27
CA SER A 140 -2.79 18.94 0.06
C SER A 140 -4.15 18.24 0.08
N ARG A 141 -4.28 17.04 -0.51
CA ARG A 141 -5.56 16.30 -0.53
C ARG A 141 -5.78 15.36 0.67
N ALA A 142 -4.78 15.13 1.50
CA ALA A 142 -4.91 14.35 2.73
C ALA A 142 -5.25 15.21 3.96
N ARG A 143 -5.59 16.50 3.78
CA ARG A 143 -5.85 17.44 4.87
C ARG A 143 -7.20 18.20 4.77
N ASP A 144 -8.05 17.85 3.82
CA ASP A 144 -9.41 18.40 3.72
C ASP A 144 -10.47 17.30 3.95
#